data_AF-A0A4Y9Z9W1-F1
#
_entry.id   AF-A0A4Y9Z9W1-F1
#
_cell.length_a   1.000
_cell.length_b   1.000
_cell.length_c   1.000
_cell.angle_alpha   90.00
_cell.angle_beta   90.00
_cell.angle_gamma   90.00
#
_symmetry.space_group_name_H-M   'P 1'
#
loop_
_entity.id
_entity.type
_entity.pdbx_description
1 polymer ?
#
loop_
_entity_poly.entity_id
_entity_poly.type
_entity_poly.pdbx_seq_one_letter_code
_entity_poly.pdbx_strand_id
1 'polypeptide(L)'
;MASGFSYTGGRSRCFAYWQEFSKCYAQSDTPTECRLQADDYLECLHHTKEIARAKAIKLEFIKKAQHQAKEGRKVADVLADGVIVGVGLIEREKSGDAGHAK
;
A
#
# COMPACT_ATOMS: atom_id res chain seq x y z
N MET A 1 -35.10 -5.75 20.79
CA MET A 1 -33.94 -5.11 20.15
C MET A 1 -33.06 -6.19 19.55
N ALA A 2 -32.71 -6.11 18.26
CA ALA A 2 -31.83 -7.09 17.59
C ALA A 2 -30.34 -6.71 17.69
N SER A 3 -29.95 -6.02 18.76
CA SER A 3 -28.58 -5.59 19.03
C SER A 3 -27.69 -6.82 19.25
N GLY A 4 -26.93 -7.21 18.22
CA GLY A 4 -25.94 -8.29 18.30
C GLY A 4 -26.10 -9.41 17.26
N PHE A 5 -27.20 -9.44 16.50
CA PHE A 5 -27.45 -10.48 15.50
C PHE A 5 -26.90 -10.11 14.12
N SER A 6 -26.34 -11.11 13.44
CA SER A 6 -25.88 -11.04 12.05
C SER A 6 -27.03 -11.31 11.08
N TYR A 7 -26.81 -11.04 9.79
CA TYR A 7 -27.72 -11.38 8.70
C TYR A 7 -28.08 -12.88 8.67
N THR A 8 -27.16 -13.75 9.07
CA THR A 8 -27.36 -15.21 9.13
C THR A 8 -28.02 -15.69 10.43
N GLY A 9 -28.51 -14.79 11.28
CA GLY A 9 -29.11 -15.12 12.58
C GLY A 9 -28.10 -15.52 13.68
N GLY A 10 -26.82 -15.62 13.34
CA GLY A 10 -25.74 -15.85 14.30
C GLY A 10 -25.25 -14.57 14.99
N ARG A 11 -24.17 -14.68 15.75
CA ARG A 11 -23.48 -13.51 16.34
C ARG A 11 -22.92 -12.61 15.24
N SER A 12 -23.08 -11.29 15.41
CA SER A 12 -22.49 -10.31 14.49
C SER A 12 -20.96 -10.31 14.52
N ARG A 13 -20.32 -9.80 13.45
CA ARG A 13 -18.85 -9.80 13.26
C ARG A 13 -18.08 -9.26 14.46
N CYS A 14 -18.56 -8.16 15.06
CA CYS A 14 -17.89 -7.48 16.17
C CYS A 14 -18.53 -7.79 17.53
N PHE A 15 -19.34 -8.85 17.62
CA PHE A 15 -20.07 -9.18 18.85
C PHE A 15 -19.14 -9.51 20.02
N ALA A 16 -17.99 -10.15 19.78
CA ALA A 16 -17.04 -10.48 20.83
C ALA A 16 -16.48 -9.22 21.52
N TYR A 17 -16.05 -8.22 20.74
CA TYR A 17 -15.56 -6.95 21.29
C TYR A 17 -16.65 -6.16 22.00
N TRP A 18 -17.88 -6.18 21.46
CA TRP A 18 -19.03 -5.60 22.15
C TRP A 18 -19.32 -6.27 23.49
N GLN A 19 -19.19 -7.60 23.57
CA GLN A 19 -19.40 -8.37 24.79
C GLN A 19 -18.34 -8.02 25.85
N GLU A 20 -17.08 -7.88 25.46
CA GLU A 20 -16.01 -7.45 26.39
C GLU A 20 -16.19 -6.02 26.86
N PHE A 21 -16.58 -5.09 25.97
CA PHE A 21 -16.94 -3.74 26.36
C PHE A 21 -18.13 -3.72 27.33
N SER A 22 -19.18 -4.47 27.03
CA SER A 22 -20.39 -4.54 27.86
C SER A 22 -20.08 -5.14 29.24
N LYS A 23 -19.19 -6.14 29.30
CA LYS A 23 -18.72 -6.74 30.55
C LYS A 23 -17.96 -5.72 31.39
N CYS A 24 -17.03 -4.98 30.79
CA CYS A 24 -16.30 -3.93 31.49
C CYS A 24 -17.25 -2.84 31.99
N TYR A 25 -18.12 -2.34 31.10
CA TYR A 25 -19.04 -1.26 31.40
C TYR A 25 -20.03 -1.60 32.53
N ALA A 26 -20.45 -2.87 32.61
CA ALA A 26 -21.30 -3.36 33.69
C ALA A 26 -20.59 -3.48 35.05
N GLN A 27 -19.25 -3.48 35.07
CA GLN A 27 -18.42 -3.64 36.26
C GLN A 27 -17.79 -2.34 36.74
N SER A 28 -17.73 -1.31 35.88
CA SER A 28 -17.12 -0.02 36.15
C SER A 28 -18.15 1.03 36.59
N ASP A 29 -17.81 1.87 37.57
CA ASP A 29 -18.61 3.05 37.93
C ASP A 29 -18.41 4.20 36.94
N THR A 30 -17.24 4.26 36.27
CA THR A 30 -16.93 5.29 35.28
C THR A 30 -16.74 4.72 33.87
N PRO A 31 -17.44 5.25 32.85
CA PRO A 31 -17.31 4.80 31.46
C PRO A 31 -15.89 4.91 30.87
N THR A 32 -15.07 5.79 31.46
CA THR A 32 -13.69 6.04 31.03
C THR A 32 -12.74 4.88 31.31
N GLU A 33 -13.05 4.03 32.29
CA GLU A 33 -12.24 2.85 32.63
C GLU A 33 -12.26 1.81 31.52
N CYS A 34 -13.34 1.75 30.73
CA CYS A 34 -13.54 0.78 29.66
C CYS A 34 -13.16 1.30 28.27
N ARG A 35 -12.35 2.36 28.22
CA ARG A 35 -11.97 3.01 26.96
C ARG A 35 -11.23 2.07 26.02
N LEU A 36 -10.38 1.19 26.54
CA LEU A 36 -9.63 0.24 25.70
C LEU A 36 -10.57 -0.71 24.96
N GLN A 37 -11.54 -1.30 25.67
CA GLN A 37 -12.53 -2.20 25.10
C GLN A 37 -13.48 -1.46 24.14
N ALA A 38 -13.81 -0.20 24.44
CA ALA A 38 -14.57 0.65 23.54
C ALA A 38 -13.80 0.94 22.23
N ASP A 39 -12.52 1.26 22.34
CA ASP A 39 -11.64 1.52 21.20
C ASP A 39 -11.50 0.28 20.30
N ASP A 40 -11.41 -0.93 20.88
CA ASP A 40 -11.37 -2.19 20.13
C ASP A 40 -12.70 -2.49 19.41
N TYR A 41 -13.83 -2.22 20.06
CA TYR A 41 -15.14 -2.37 19.43
C TYR A 41 -15.31 -1.40 18.25
N LEU A 42 -14.92 -0.14 18.42
CA LEU A 42 -14.97 0.87 17.36
C LEU A 42 -13.97 0.58 16.23
N GLU A 43 -12.80 0.03 16.56
CA GLU A 43 -11.84 -0.45 15.56
C GLU A 43 -12.47 -1.55 14.70
N CYS A 44 -13.09 -2.57 15.30
CA CYS A 44 -13.72 -3.65 14.52
C CYS A 44 -14.87 -3.16 13.62
N LEU A 45 -15.60 -2.12 14.04
CA LEU A 45 -16.70 -1.56 13.26
C LEU A 45 -16.21 -0.75 12.05
N HIS A 46 -15.17 0.06 12.24
CA HIS A 46 -14.78 1.09 11.26
C HIS A 46 -13.42 0.86 10.60
N HIS A 47 -12.59 -0.04 11.15
CA HIS A 47 -11.26 -0.41 10.67
C HIS A 47 -10.35 0.80 10.41
N THR A 48 -10.49 1.88 11.17
CA THR A 48 -9.77 3.15 10.93
C THR A 48 -8.27 2.98 11.04
N LYS A 49 -7.81 2.32 12.11
CA LYS A 49 -6.39 2.03 12.38
C LYS A 49 -5.82 1.08 11.33
N GLU A 50 -6.56 0.04 10.97
CA GLU A 50 -6.12 -0.93 9.95
C GLU A 50 -6.00 -0.30 8.57
N ILE A 51 -6.99 0.49 8.14
CA ILE A 51 -6.96 1.20 6.86
C ILE A 51 -5.78 2.20 6.83
N ALA A 52 -5.55 2.94 7.92
CA ALA A 52 -4.43 3.87 8.01
C ALA A 52 -3.08 3.14 7.89
N ARG A 53 -2.92 2.01 8.59
CA ARG A 53 -1.72 1.18 8.54
C ARG A 53 -1.48 0.60 7.14
N ALA A 54 -2.51 0.04 6.51
CA ALA A 54 -2.42 -0.50 5.16
C ALA A 54 -2.01 0.57 4.14
N LYS A 55 -2.55 1.79 4.27
CA LYS A 55 -2.13 2.95 3.45
C LYS A 55 -0.65 3.29 3.65
N ALA A 56 -0.19 3.36 4.90
CA ALA A 56 1.22 3.63 5.20
C ALA A 56 2.15 2.57 4.59
N ILE A 57 1.83 1.29 4.74
CA ILE A 57 2.60 0.19 4.16
C ILE A 57 2.63 0.28 2.62
N LYS A 58 1.48 0.57 1.99
CA LYS A 58 1.38 0.72 0.54
C LYS A 58 2.22 1.89 0.04
N LEU A 59 2.22 3.02 0.74
CA LEU A 59 3.03 4.18 0.39
C LEU A 59 4.53 3.85 0.46
N GLU A 60 4.98 3.19 1.53
CA GLU A 60 6.37 2.76 1.66
C GLU A 60 6.78 1.74 0.59
N PHE A 61 5.88 0.82 0.25
CA PHE A 61 6.11 -0.11 -0.86
C PHE A 61 6.29 0.62 -2.20
N ILE A 62 5.43 1.59 -2.51
CA ILE A 62 5.54 2.39 -3.74
C ILE A 62 6.85 3.20 -3.75
N LYS A 63 7.22 3.83 -2.64
CA LYS A 63 8.49 4.57 -2.52
C LYS A 63 9.69 3.68 -2.79
N LYS A 64 9.72 2.47 -2.20
CA LYS A 64 10.79 1.49 -2.43
C LYS A 64 10.83 1.01 -3.88
N ALA A 65 9.68 0.69 -4.47
CA ALA A 65 9.59 0.29 -5.88
C ALA A 65 10.08 1.41 -6.82
N GLN A 66 9.72 2.67 -6.54
CA GLN A 66 10.19 3.83 -7.31
C GLN A 66 11.70 4.04 -7.16
N HIS A 67 12.25 3.87 -5.95
CA HIS A 67 13.69 3.95 -5.71
C HIS A 67 14.44 2.90 -6.53
N GLN A 68 14.01 1.63 -6.43
CA GLN A 68 14.59 0.52 -7.17
C GLN A 68 14.47 0.71 -8.70
N ALA A 69 13.35 1.23 -9.20
CA ALA A 69 13.19 1.53 -10.62
C ALA A 69 14.12 2.67 -11.09
N LYS A 70 14.31 3.71 -10.26
CA LYS A 70 15.25 4.80 -10.56
C LYS A 70 16.70 4.33 -10.51
N GLU A 71 17.06 3.49 -9.53
CA GLU A 71 18.39 2.89 -9.45
C GLU A 71 18.66 1.96 -10.62
N GLY A 72 17.71 1.08 -10.97
CA GLY A 72 17.81 0.22 -12.15
C GLY A 72 17.96 1.02 -13.44
N ARG A 73 17.23 2.14 -13.60
CA ARG A 73 17.42 3.05 -14.74
C ARG A 73 18.80 3.73 -14.72
N LYS A 74 19.28 4.22 -13.57
CA LYS A 74 20.64 4.79 -13.46
C LYS A 74 21.73 3.77 -13.77
N VAL A 75 21.57 2.52 -13.33
CA VAL A 75 22.50 1.43 -13.65
C VAL A 75 22.45 1.11 -15.14
N ALA A 76 21.26 1.07 -15.75
CA ALA A 76 21.11 0.88 -17.19
C ALA A 76 21.72 2.05 -17.99
N ASP A 77 21.52 3.29 -17.55
CA ASP A 77 22.10 4.48 -18.18
C ASP A 77 23.63 4.48 -18.02
N VAL A 78 24.17 4.14 -16.84
CA VAL A 78 25.63 3.99 -16.64
C VAL A 78 26.22 2.83 -17.44
N LEU A 79 25.48 1.72 -17.63
CA LEU A 79 25.89 0.62 -18.50
C LEU A 79 25.83 1.02 -19.99
N ALA A 80 24.87 1.84 -20.40
CA ALA A 80 24.76 2.37 -21.75
C ALA A 80 25.84 3.42 -22.05
N ASP A 81 26.09 4.33 -21.11
CA ASP A 81 27.10 5.38 -21.22
C ASP A 81 28.53 4.85 -20.97
N GLY A 82 28.66 3.75 -20.22
CA GLY A 82 29.93 3.13 -19.81
C GLY A 82 30.51 2.10 -20.78
N VAL A 83 29.85 1.79 -21.90
CA VAL A 83 30.38 0.90 -22.94
C VAL A 83 30.56 1.66 -24.24
N ILE A 84 31.48 2.62 -24.22
CA ILE A 84 32.21 3.04 -25.41
C ILE A 84 33.48 2.17 -25.49
N VAL A 85 33.31 0.94 -25.94
CA VAL A 85 34.26 0.32 -26.86
C VAL A 85 33.42 -0.07 -28.06
N GLY A 86 33.60 0.67 -29.15
CA GLY A 86 32.77 0.57 -30.36
C GLY A 86 32.69 -0.86 -30.88
N VAL A 87 31.48 -1.41 -30.86
CA VAL A 87 31.12 -2.55 -31.69
C VAL A 87 30.10 -2.02 -32.69
N GLY A 88 30.59 -1.58 -33.85
CA GLY A 88 29.80 -0.99 -34.92
C GLY A 88 28.75 -1.96 -35.46
N LEU A 89 27.55 -1.93 -34.87
CA LEU A 89 26.43 -2.81 -35.22
C LEU A 89 25.16 -2.05 -35.65
N ILE A 90 25.31 -0.82 -36.15
CA ILE A 90 24.26 -0.18 -36.95
C ILE A 90 24.85 0.15 -38.31
N GLU A 91 24.56 -0.72 -39.28
CA GLU A 91 24.76 -0.42 -40.69
C GLU A 91 23.72 0.63 -41.08
N ARG A 92 24.18 1.88 -41.24
CA ARG A 92 23.33 3.01 -41.58
C ARG A 92 23.14 3.04 -43.10
N GLU A 93 22.18 2.28 -43.62
CA GLU A 93 21.77 2.39 -45.03
C GLU A 93 20.61 3.37 -45.25
N LYS A 94 20.89 4.32 -46.15
CA LYS A 94 20.04 5.09 -47.08
C LYS A 94 19.05 6.14 -46.56
N SER A 95 19.40 7.40 -46.82
CA SER A 95 18.51 8.38 -47.49
C SER A 95 19.39 9.46 -48.14
N GLY A 96 19.28 9.64 -49.46
CA GLY A 96 20.16 10.52 -50.23
C GLY A 96 19.81 12.00 -50.18
N ASP A 97 20.73 12.85 -50.66
CA ASP A 97 20.47 13.94 -51.62
C ASP A 97 21.79 14.61 -52.08
N ALA A 98 21.79 14.99 -53.36
CA ALA A 98 22.55 16.02 -54.08
C ALA A 98 24.11 16.07 -54.12
N GLY A 99 24.64 15.98 -55.37
CA GLY A 99 25.61 16.98 -55.87
C GLY A 99 26.85 16.49 -56.64
N HIS A 100 26.83 16.66 -57.98
CA HIS A 100 27.89 17.10 -58.92
C HIS A 100 29.39 16.73 -58.65
N ALA A 101 30.24 16.36 -59.60
CA ALA A 101 30.33 16.74 -61.00
C ALA A 101 31.28 15.77 -61.76
N LYS A 102 31.21 15.89 -63.08
CA LYS A 102 31.97 15.19 -64.12
C LYS A 102 33.48 15.42 -64.06
#